data_AF-A0A1E5BA96-F1
#
_entry.id   AF-A0A1E5BA96-F1
#
_cell.length_a   1.000
_cell.length_b   1.000
_cell.length_c   1.000
_cell.angle_alpha   90.00
_cell.angle_beta   90.00
_cell.angle_gamma   90.00
#
_symmetry.space_group_name_H-M   'P 1'
#
loop_
_entity.id
_entity.type
_entity.pdbx_description
1 polymer ?
#
loop_
_entity_poly.entity_id
_entity_poly.type
_entity_poly.pdbx_seq_one_letter_code
_entity_poly.pdbx_strand_id
1 'polypeptide(L)'
;MKYFKLNALTAPISQKDGMTHAVLQSVYNYAESTKNDRARMDNNERGGTWSNELIEIVGSRDWTLKRAKLTDETLRLAKRFYEEALAWLIQQGHAKAIEVTVWREKPNQMGRNIMITLTDGSTFDVPLSKVDK
;
A
#
# COMPACT_ATOMS: atom_id res chain seq x y z
N MET A 1 -17.62 0.06 -7.13
CA MET A 1 -17.58 -0.15 -5.68
C MET A 1 -16.80 1.01 -5.05
N LYS A 2 -17.30 1.57 -3.94
CA LYS A 2 -16.60 2.64 -3.21
C LYS A 2 -15.73 1.99 -2.15
N TYR A 3 -14.44 1.81 -2.43
CA TYR A 3 -13.43 1.24 -1.55
C TYR A 3 -13.26 1.96 -0.20
N PHE A 4 -13.77 3.20 -0.04
CA PHE A 4 -13.57 3.97 1.18
C PHE A 4 -14.75 4.89 1.51
N LYS A 5 -15.08 5.01 2.80
CA LYS A 5 -15.95 6.08 3.31
C LYS A 5 -15.08 7.27 3.75
N LEU A 6 -15.18 8.38 3.03
CA LEU A 6 -14.35 9.59 3.19
C LEU A 6 -14.33 10.21 4.60
N ASN A 7 -15.23 9.79 5.50
CA ASN A 7 -15.31 10.29 6.87
C ASN A 7 -14.25 9.69 7.82
N ALA A 8 -13.47 8.69 7.37
CA ALA A 8 -12.38 8.10 8.14
C ALA A 8 -11.01 8.74 7.87
N LEU A 9 -10.97 9.88 7.17
CA LEU A 9 -9.76 10.67 6.90
C LEU A 9 -9.62 11.83 7.90
N THR A 10 -8.38 12.24 8.14
CA THR A 10 -8.04 13.35 9.06
C THR A 10 -8.27 14.72 8.43
N ALA A 11 -8.40 14.77 7.10
CA ALA A 11 -8.68 15.94 6.28
C ALA A 11 -9.31 15.49 4.94
N PRO A 12 -9.85 16.40 4.11
CA PRO A 12 -10.34 16.04 2.78
C PRO A 12 -9.29 15.32 1.93
N ILE A 13 -9.68 14.28 1.19
CA ILE A 13 -8.74 13.46 0.39
C ILE A 13 -8.02 14.26 -0.72
N SER A 14 -8.60 15.39 -1.14
CA SER A 14 -7.98 16.32 -2.08
C SER A 14 -6.84 17.15 -1.47
N GLN A 15 -6.69 17.12 -0.15
CA GLN A 15 -5.61 17.79 0.58
C GLN A 15 -4.48 16.80 0.88
N LYS A 16 -3.25 17.31 1.01
CA LYS A 16 -2.06 16.51 1.30
C LYS A 16 -2.24 15.58 2.51
N ASP A 17 -2.79 16.07 3.60
CA ASP A 17 -2.94 15.29 4.84
C ASP A 17 -3.97 14.16 4.69
N GLY A 18 -5.09 14.44 4.02
CA GLY A 18 -6.13 13.45 3.76
C GLY A 18 -5.66 12.36 2.80
N MET A 19 -4.96 12.76 1.73
CA MET A 19 -4.33 11.83 0.78
C MET A 19 -3.24 11.00 1.44
N THR A 20 -2.38 11.62 2.27
CA THR A 20 -1.36 10.90 3.05
C THR A 20 -2.02 9.83 3.91
N HIS A 21 -3.06 10.19 4.66
CA HIS A 21 -3.76 9.22 5.49
C HIS A 21 -4.39 8.08 4.67
N ALA A 22 -5.00 8.37 3.53
CA ALA A 22 -5.56 7.35 2.64
C ALA A 22 -4.49 6.38 2.10
N VAL A 23 -3.32 6.90 1.72
CA VAL A 23 -2.17 6.09 1.28
C VAL A 23 -1.68 5.20 2.41
N LEU A 24 -1.47 5.75 3.61
CA LEU A 24 -1.00 4.98 4.77
C LEU A 24 -1.95 3.85 5.13
N GLN A 25 -3.26 4.09 5.11
CA GLN A 25 -4.24 3.03 5.33
C GLN A 25 -4.17 1.96 4.23
N SER A 26 -4.04 2.35 2.96
CA SER A 26 -3.95 1.42 1.84
C SER A 26 -2.73 0.49 1.96
N VAL A 27 -1.59 1.01 2.37
CA VAL A 27 -0.34 0.23 2.41
C VAL A 27 -0.11 -0.52 3.72
N TYR A 28 -0.65 -0.04 4.85
CA TYR A 28 -0.45 -0.66 6.16
C TYR A 28 -1.58 -1.59 6.60
N ASN A 29 -2.78 -1.47 6.03
CA ASN A 29 -3.80 -2.50 6.23
C ASN A 29 -3.39 -3.78 5.50
N TYR A 30 -3.68 -4.92 6.11
CA TYR A 30 -3.43 -6.21 5.47
C TYR A 30 -4.56 -6.52 4.50
N ALA A 31 -4.21 -6.67 3.22
CA ALA A 31 -5.09 -7.38 2.29
C ALA A 31 -5.01 -8.88 2.53
N GLU A 32 -6.08 -9.60 2.17
CA GLU A 32 -6.11 -11.05 2.24
C GLU A 32 -5.06 -11.66 1.29
N SER A 33 -4.36 -12.68 1.77
CA SER A 33 -3.38 -13.41 0.97
C SER A 33 -4.09 -14.19 -0.15
N THR A 34 -3.43 -14.25 -1.31
CA THR A 34 -3.87 -15.12 -2.40
C THR A 34 -3.35 -16.55 -2.19
N LYS A 35 -3.83 -17.50 -2.99
CA LYS A 35 -3.27 -18.87 -3.02
C LYS A 35 -1.77 -18.87 -3.32
N ASN A 36 -1.31 -17.99 -4.21
CA ASN A 36 0.10 -17.89 -4.58
C ASN A 36 0.94 -17.31 -3.44
N ASP A 37 0.38 -16.38 -2.65
CA ASP A 37 1.08 -15.86 -1.48
C ASP A 37 1.24 -16.92 -0.41
N ARG A 38 0.18 -17.68 -0.13
CA ARG A 38 0.22 -18.80 0.83
C ARG A 38 1.24 -19.86 0.43
N ALA A 39 1.28 -20.22 -0.85
CA ALA A 39 2.29 -21.14 -1.38
C ALA A 39 3.72 -20.59 -1.23
N ARG A 40 3.96 -19.31 -1.53
CA ARG A 40 5.27 -18.67 -1.37
C ARG A 40 5.72 -18.59 0.10
N MET A 41 4.79 -18.29 1.00
CA MET A 41 5.07 -18.17 2.43
C MET A 41 5.26 -19.52 3.12
N ASP A 42 4.88 -20.63 2.47
CA ASP A 42 4.73 -21.95 3.09
C ASP A 42 3.85 -21.89 4.36
N ASN A 43 2.75 -21.13 4.27
CA ASN A 43 1.84 -20.86 5.38
C ASN A 43 0.43 -20.52 4.84
N ASN A 44 -0.61 -20.96 5.55
CA ASN A 44 -2.01 -20.70 5.22
C ASN A 44 -2.61 -19.44 5.88
N GLU A 45 -1.78 -18.57 6.46
CA GLU A 45 -2.23 -17.30 7.03
C GLU A 45 -3.00 -16.46 5.99
N ARG A 46 -4.24 -16.11 6.34
CA ARG A 46 -5.13 -15.34 5.47
C ARG A 46 -4.80 -13.85 5.48
N GLY A 47 -4.41 -13.28 6.60
CA GLY A 47 -4.36 -11.82 6.77
C GLY A 47 -5.76 -11.22 6.65
N GLY A 48 -5.86 -10.02 6.09
CA GLY A 48 -7.13 -9.28 6.03
C GLY A 48 -7.46 -8.58 7.35
N THR A 49 -8.69 -8.09 7.45
CA THR A 49 -9.26 -7.49 8.66
C THR A 49 -10.66 -8.02 8.90
N TRP A 50 -11.02 -8.19 10.18
CA TRP A 50 -12.35 -8.62 10.61
C TRP A 50 -13.46 -7.68 10.15
N SER A 51 -13.15 -6.40 9.93
CA SER A 51 -14.11 -5.38 9.53
C SER A 51 -14.48 -5.41 8.04
N ASN A 52 -13.86 -6.29 7.24
CA ASN A 52 -14.10 -6.36 5.79
C ASN A 52 -15.54 -6.77 5.43
N GLU A 53 -16.24 -7.48 6.32
CA GLU A 53 -17.66 -7.82 6.14
C GLU A 53 -18.59 -6.60 6.32
N LEU A 54 -18.11 -5.57 7.03
CA LEU A 54 -18.89 -4.38 7.37
C LEU A 54 -18.58 -3.20 6.44
N ILE A 55 -17.31 -3.08 6.05
CA ILE A 55 -16.80 -2.04 5.16
C ILE A 55 -15.74 -2.63 4.25
N GLU A 56 -15.81 -2.32 2.96
CA GLU A 56 -14.73 -2.63 2.04
C GLU A 56 -13.49 -1.83 2.47
N ILE A 57 -12.38 -2.53 2.72
CA ILE A 57 -11.13 -1.94 3.19
C ILE A 57 -10.05 -2.18 2.16
N VAL A 58 -9.27 -1.13 1.92
CA VAL A 58 -8.06 -1.17 1.09
C VAL A 58 -6.90 -1.70 1.93
N GLY A 59 -6.05 -2.50 1.31
CA GLY A 59 -4.91 -3.11 1.98
C GLY A 59 -3.85 -3.61 1.01
N SER A 60 -2.66 -3.85 1.54
CA SER A 60 -1.50 -4.38 0.82
C SER A 60 -1.21 -5.81 1.25
N ARG A 61 -0.66 -6.60 0.32
CA ARG A 61 -0.13 -7.94 0.58
C ARG A 61 1.36 -7.93 0.93
N ASP A 62 1.99 -6.77 1.10
CA ASP A 62 3.42 -6.65 1.43
C ASP A 62 3.81 -7.38 2.73
N TRP A 63 2.90 -7.51 3.68
CA TRP A 63 3.10 -8.31 4.90
C TRP A 63 3.50 -9.77 4.63
N THR A 64 3.06 -10.33 3.50
CA THR A 64 3.41 -11.69 3.06
C THR A 64 4.88 -11.84 2.67
N LEU A 65 5.63 -10.73 2.57
CA LEU A 65 7.05 -10.70 2.23
C LEU A 65 7.96 -10.60 3.46
N LYS A 66 7.40 -10.48 4.68
CA LYS A 66 8.16 -10.22 5.91
C LYS A 66 9.31 -11.21 6.19
N ARG A 67 9.15 -12.47 5.77
CA ARG A 67 10.18 -13.54 5.91
C ARG A 67 10.78 -13.99 4.59
N ALA A 68 10.43 -13.34 3.47
CA ALA A 68 10.97 -13.69 2.17
C ALA A 68 12.44 -13.23 2.06
N LYS A 69 13.26 -13.99 1.31
CA LYS A 69 14.61 -13.55 0.95
C LYS A 69 14.53 -12.26 0.12
N LEU A 70 15.46 -11.34 0.36
CA LEU A 70 15.51 -10.07 -0.36
C LEU A 70 16.14 -10.24 -1.75
N THR A 71 15.33 -10.67 -2.70
CA THR A 71 15.70 -10.83 -4.12
C THR A 71 15.03 -9.76 -4.97
N ASP A 72 15.46 -9.63 -6.22
CA ASP A 72 14.86 -8.68 -7.16
C ASP A 72 13.41 -9.05 -7.53
N GLU A 73 13.05 -10.32 -7.39
CA GLU A 73 11.65 -10.76 -7.47
C GLU A 73 10.83 -10.25 -6.27
N THR A 74 11.37 -10.35 -5.06
CA THR A 74 10.71 -9.83 -3.85
C THR A 74 10.51 -8.32 -3.94
N LEU A 75 11.48 -7.56 -4.49
CA LEU A 75 11.34 -6.11 -4.73
C LEU A 75 10.21 -5.81 -5.74
N ARG A 76 10.13 -6.57 -6.84
CA ARG A 76 9.06 -6.43 -7.85
C ARG A 76 7.69 -6.76 -7.27
N LEU A 77 7.59 -7.79 -6.44
CA LEU A 77 6.35 -8.16 -5.75
C LEU A 77 5.91 -7.06 -4.77
N ALA A 78 6.83 -6.53 -3.96
CA ALA A 78 6.54 -5.43 -3.04
C ALA A 78 6.00 -4.20 -3.79
N LYS A 79 6.65 -3.80 -4.89
CA LYS A 79 6.19 -2.70 -5.75
C LYS A 79 4.77 -2.96 -6.25
N ARG A 80 4.52 -4.14 -6.81
CA ARG A 80 3.20 -4.54 -7.32
C ARG A 80 2.13 -4.51 -6.22
N PHE A 81 2.42 -4.98 -5.01
CA PHE A 81 1.45 -4.98 -3.92
C PHE A 81 1.07 -3.58 -3.47
N TYR A 82 2.02 -2.63 -3.49
CA TYR A 82 1.75 -1.22 -3.24
C TYR A 82 0.91 -0.61 -4.38
N GLU A 83 1.25 -0.87 -5.64
CA GLU A 83 0.48 -0.39 -6.79
C GLU A 83 -0.97 -0.91 -6.76
N GLU A 84 -1.17 -2.20 -6.47
CA GLU A 84 -2.50 -2.81 -6.32
C GLU A 84 -3.29 -2.16 -5.17
N ALA A 85 -2.64 -1.95 -4.02
CA ALA A 85 -3.27 -1.32 -2.86
C ALA A 85 -3.68 0.14 -3.11
N LEU A 86 -2.99 0.85 -4.01
CA LEU A 86 -3.20 2.26 -4.30
C LEU A 86 -4.03 2.51 -5.57
N ALA A 87 -4.28 1.48 -6.38
CA ALA A 87 -4.96 1.60 -7.67
C ALA A 87 -6.32 2.30 -7.58
N TRP A 88 -7.04 2.10 -6.48
CA TRP A 88 -8.36 2.70 -6.25
C TRP A 88 -8.34 4.23 -6.24
N LEU A 89 -7.24 4.85 -5.78
CA LEU A 89 -7.10 6.31 -5.72
C LEU A 89 -7.13 6.93 -7.12
N ILE A 90 -6.55 6.25 -8.11
CA ILE A 90 -6.59 6.68 -9.52
C ILE A 90 -7.94 6.31 -10.13
N GLN A 91 -8.42 5.08 -9.92
CA GLN A 91 -9.67 4.59 -10.50
C GLN A 91 -10.90 5.41 -10.08
N GLN A 92 -10.87 5.98 -8.85
CA GLN A 92 -11.93 6.85 -8.33
C GLN A 92 -11.66 8.35 -8.56
N GLY A 93 -10.57 8.71 -9.24
CA GLY A 93 -10.25 10.10 -9.57
C GLY A 93 -9.79 10.95 -8.39
N HIS A 94 -9.26 10.34 -7.32
CA HIS A 94 -8.68 11.07 -6.18
C HIS A 94 -7.23 11.50 -6.43
N ALA A 95 -6.47 10.71 -7.19
CA ALA A 95 -5.12 11.03 -7.62
C ALA A 95 -5.00 10.98 -9.14
N LYS A 96 -4.15 11.84 -9.70
CA LYS A 96 -3.83 11.87 -11.13
C LYS A 96 -2.79 10.82 -11.49
N ALA A 97 -1.78 10.66 -10.64
CA ALA A 97 -0.71 9.68 -10.80
C ALA A 97 -0.15 9.27 -9.45
N ILE A 98 0.36 8.03 -9.39
CA ILE A 98 1.01 7.44 -8.22
C ILE A 98 2.25 6.73 -8.70
N GLU A 99 3.41 7.07 -8.14
CA GLU A 99 4.68 6.42 -8.45
C GLU A 99 5.17 5.68 -7.22
N VAL A 100 5.38 4.36 -7.37
CA VAL A 100 5.90 3.49 -6.32
C VAL A 100 7.33 3.08 -6.67
N THR A 101 8.25 3.39 -5.75
CA THR A 101 9.66 3.01 -5.87
C THR A 101 10.02 2.06 -4.74
N VAL A 102 10.71 0.97 -5.08
CA VAL A 102 11.17 -0.05 -4.12
C VAL A 102 12.61 -0.40 -4.45
N TRP A 103 13.47 -0.46 -3.44
CA TRP A 103 14.90 -0.73 -3.61
C TRP A 103 15.47 -1.52 -2.44
N ARG A 104 16.68 -2.06 -2.64
CA ARG A 104 17.48 -2.69 -1.59
C ARG A 104 18.26 -1.60 -0.86
N GLU A 105 17.89 -1.29 0.38
CA GLU A 105 18.56 -0.29 1.22
C GLU A 105 19.81 -0.87 1.89
N LYS A 106 19.69 -2.11 2.42
CA LYS A 106 20.79 -2.91 2.98
C LYS A 106 20.59 -4.38 2.57
N PRO A 107 21.56 -5.29 2.79
CA PRO A 107 21.43 -6.70 2.39
C PRO A 107 20.14 -7.38 2.85
N ASN A 108 19.61 -7.00 4.01
CA ASN A 108 18.35 -7.53 4.58
C ASN A 108 17.30 -6.43 4.82
N GLN A 109 17.42 -5.27 4.18
CA GLN A 109 16.52 -4.13 4.38
C GLN A 109 15.99 -3.62 3.03
N MET A 110 14.67 -3.54 2.91
CA MET A 110 13.98 -3.04 1.72
C MET A 110 13.42 -1.64 1.99
N GLY A 111 13.79 -0.69 1.13
CA GLY A 111 13.23 0.66 1.12
C GLY A 111 12.02 0.74 0.18
N ARG A 112 11.03 1.56 0.54
CA ARG A 112 9.84 1.87 -0.26
C ARG A 112 9.59 3.37 -0.23
N ASN A 113 9.06 3.90 -1.32
CA ASN A 113 8.70 5.30 -1.46
C ASN A 113 7.47 5.43 -2.35
N ILE A 114 6.63 6.43 -2.06
CA ILE A 114 5.41 6.73 -2.83
C ILE A 114 5.38 8.23 -3.10
N MET A 115 5.34 8.59 -4.38
CA MET A 115 5.09 9.95 -4.83
C MET A 115 3.68 10.04 -5.41
N ILE A 116 2.90 11.01 -4.94
CA ILE A 116 1.52 11.24 -5.38
C ILE A 116 1.46 12.53 -6.19
N THR A 117 0.73 12.49 -7.31
CA THR A 117 0.25 13.67 -8.03
C THR A 117 -1.26 13.82 -7.79
N LEU A 118 -1.67 14.90 -7.15
CA LEU A 118 -3.08 15.24 -6.91
C LEU A 118 -3.76 15.70 -8.20
N THR A 119 -5.09 15.80 -8.17
CA THR A 119 -5.91 16.21 -9.32
C THR A 119 -5.67 17.65 -9.75
N ASP A 120 -5.21 18.51 -8.83
CA ASP A 120 -4.77 19.89 -9.11
C ASP A 120 -3.35 19.97 -9.71
N GLY A 121 -2.66 18.83 -9.84
CA GLY A 121 -1.30 18.74 -10.36
C GLY A 121 -0.20 18.92 -9.32
N SER A 122 -0.53 19.21 -8.06
CA SER A 122 0.47 19.26 -6.99
C SER A 122 1.04 17.87 -6.71
N THR A 123 2.34 17.81 -6.43
CA THR A 123 3.06 16.57 -6.19
C THR A 123 3.70 16.56 -4.81
N PHE A 124 3.65 15.44 -4.11
CA PHE A 124 4.34 15.30 -2.84
C PHE A 124 4.76 13.86 -2.54
N ASP A 125 5.83 13.75 -1.76
CA ASP A 125 6.29 12.50 -1.17
C ASP A 125 5.43 12.11 0.03
N VAL A 126 4.98 10.86 0.06
CA VAL A 126 4.26 10.31 1.21
C VAL A 126 5.28 9.75 2.19
N PRO A 127 5.35 10.29 3.42
CA PRO A 127 6.29 9.80 4.42
C PRO A 127 5.85 8.41 4.90
N LEU A 128 6.47 7.37 4.33
CA LEU A 128 6.40 6.03 4.91
C LEU A 128 7.27 5.99 6.17
N SER A 129 6.84 5.22 7.17
CA SER A 129 7.63 5.02 8.39
C SER A 129 9.06 4.65 8.01
N LYS A 130 10.03 5.48 8.43
CA LYS A 130 11.44 5.19 8.21
C LYS A 130 11.71 3.82 8.82
N VAL A 131 12.36 2.94 8.05
CA VAL A 131 12.92 1.73 8.65
C VAL A 131 14.06 2.21 9.53
N ASP A 132 13.83 2.28 10.84
CA ASP A 132 14.83 2.75 11.80
C ASP A 132 16.14 1.96 11.64
N LYS A 133 17.25 2.68 11.79
CA LYS A 133 18.59 2.22 11.44
C LYS A 133 19.09 1.07 12.31
#